data_AF-A0A9E1S6Y4-F1
#
_entry.id   AF-A0A9E1S6Y4-F1
#
_cell.length_a   1.000
_cell.length_b   1.000
_cell.length_c   1.000
_cell.angle_alpha   90.00
_cell.angle_beta   90.00
_cell.angle_gamma   90.00
#
_symmetry.space_group_name_H-M   'P 1'
#
loop_
_entity.id
_entity.type
_entity.pdbx_description
1 polymer ?
#
loop_
_entity_poly.entity_id
_entity_poly.type
_entity_poly.pdbx_seq_one_letter_code
_entity_poly.pdbx_strand_id
1 'polypeptide(L)' 'MTTLSELVEKLEDPEIELEAALVLYEQGIALSGSIQKTLEAAEQRVTQVAANGSLLEEEDLPGEA' A
#
# COMPACT_ATOMS: atom_id res chain seq x y z
N MET A 1 -5.64 4.65 0.81
CA MET A 1 -4.86 5.52 -0.11
C MET A 1 -5.34 6.97 -0.09
N THR A 2 -6.65 7.24 0.04
CA THR A 2 -7.23 8.59 0.09
C THR A 2 -6.64 9.50 1.18
N THR A 3 -6.43 8.97 2.39
CA THR A 3 -5.97 9.77 3.55
C THR A 3 -4.55 10.34 3.41
N LEU A 4 -3.65 9.64 2.71
CA LEU A 4 -2.28 10.16 2.49
C LEU A 4 -2.29 11.26 1.43
N SER A 5 -3.08 11.10 0.37
CA SER A 5 -3.24 12.11 -0.68
C SER A 5 -3.84 13.40 -0.12
N GLU A 6 -4.86 13.29 0.73
CA GLU A 6 -5.46 14.44 1.43
C GLU A 6 -4.47 15.17 2.36
N LEU A 7 -3.53 14.44 2.97
CA LEU A 7 -2.46 15.02 3.80
C LEU A 7 -1.46 15.81 2.96
N VAL A 8 -1.08 15.27 1.79
CA VAL A 8 -0.17 15.93 0.85
C VAL A 8 -0.80 17.20 0.30
N GLU A 9 -2.06 17.15 -0.12
CA GLU A 9 -2.78 18.32 -0.64
C GLU A 9 -2.83 19.47 0.38
N LYS A 10 -3.01 19.16 1.68
CA LYS A 10 -2.97 20.16 2.75
C LYS A 10 -1.58 20.74 3.01
N LEU A 11 -0.53 19.97 2.78
CA LEU A 11 0.86 20.42 2.93
C LEU A 11 1.33 21.30 1.75
N GLU A 12 0.62 21.27 0.62
CA GLU A 12 0.92 22.10 -0.55
C GLU A 12 0.39 23.53 -0.40
N ASP A 13 -0.45 23.80 0.60
CA ASP A 13 -0.94 25.15 0.92
C ASP A 13 0.20 26.03 1.46
N PRO A 14 0.59 27.12 0.76
CA PRO A 14 1.66 28.01 1.22
C PRO A 14 1.28 28.85 2.45
N GLU A 15 0.00 28.92 2.84
CA GLU A 15 -0.47 29.65 4.01
C GLU A 15 -0.55 28.78 5.27
N ILE A 16 -0.15 27.51 5.19
CA ILE A 16 -0.17 26.62 6.36
C ILE A 16 0.79 27.10 7.46
N GLU A 17 0.28 27.14 8.69
CA GLU A 17 1.11 27.40 9.87
C GLU A 17 2.15 26.30 10.06
N LEU A 18 3.39 26.69 10.41
CA LEU A 18 4.52 25.76 10.52
C LEU A 18 4.23 24.58 11.46
N GLU A 19 3.60 24.86 12.61
CA GLU A 19 3.27 23.82 13.58
C GLU A 19 2.22 22.83 13.03
N ALA A 20 1.24 23.33 12.27
CA ALA A 20 0.28 22.48 11.58
C ALA A 20 0.96 21.63 10.49
N ALA A 21 1.89 22.21 9.73
CA ALA A 21 2.67 21.49 8.72
C ALA A 21 3.50 20.34 9.33
N LEU A 22 4.15 20.57 10.47
CA LEU A 22 4.90 19.53 11.18
C LEU A 22 4.01 18.37 11.61
N VAL A 23 2.82 18.67 12.16
CA VAL A 23 1.84 17.65 12.55
C VAL A 23 1.37 16.82 11.35
N LEU A 24 1.04 17.46 10.23
CA LEU A 24 0.62 16.75 9.00
C LEU A 24 1.76 15.91 8.43
N TYR A 25 2.99 16.41 8.47
CA TYR A 25 4.18 15.68 8.03
C TYR A 25 4.39 14.39 8.85
N GLU A 26 4.36 14.49 10.17
CA GLU A 26 4.49 13.34 11.06
C GLU A 26 3.40 12.28 10.81
N GLN A 27 2.16 12.73 10.61
CA GLN A 27 1.04 11.86 10.24
C GLN A 27 1.29 11.16 8.89
N GLY A 28 1.81 11.90 7.91
CA GLY A 28 2.17 11.36 6.59
C GLY A 28 3.25 10.28 6.66
N ILE A 29 4.30 10.49 7.45
CA ILE A 29 5.37 9.51 7.68
C ILE A 29 4.82 8.23 8.33
N ALA A 30 4.03 8.38 9.39
CA ALA A 30 3.43 7.23 10.08
C ALA A 30 2.52 6.42 9.16
N LEU A 31 1.67 7.10 8.39
CA LEU A 31 0.74 6.48 7.46
C LEU A 31 1.49 5.77 6.32
N SER A 32 2.50 6.41 5.73
CA SER A 32 3.34 5.81 4.69
C SER A 32 4.02 4.53 5.18
N GLY A 33 4.60 4.55 6.39
CA GLY A 33 5.21 3.37 7.00
C GLY A 33 4.21 2.23 7.23
N SER A 34 2.97 2.55 7.63
CA SER A 34 1.92 1.53 7.79
C SER A 34 1.51 0.87 6.48
N ILE A 35 1.46 1.65 5.39
CA ILE A 35 1.13 1.16 4.04
C ILE A 35 2.23 0.24 3.54
N GLN A 36 3.49 0.64 3.68
CA GLN A 36 4.65 -0.20 3.30
C GLN A 36 4.63 -1.54 4.03
N LYS A 37 4.43 -1.56 5.35
CA LYS A 37 4.31 -2.81 6.12
C LYS A 37 3.16 -3.70 5.65
N THR A 38 2.03 -3.09 5.30
CA THR A 38 0.86 -3.82 4.80
C THR A 38 1.16 -4.45 3.44
N LEU A 39 1.85 -3.73 2.55
CA LEU A 39 2.28 -4.23 1.25
C LEU A 39 3.31 -5.36 1.40
N GLU A 40 4.33 -5.19 2.23
CA GLU A 40 5.33 -6.24 2.52
C GLU A 40 4.67 -7.51 3.06
N ALA A 41 3.70 -7.37 3.97
CA ALA A 41 2.96 -8.51 4.50
C ALA A 41 2.11 -9.21 3.42
N ALA A 42 1.50 -8.45 2.51
CA ALA A 42 0.75 -9.00 1.39
C ALA A 42 1.68 -9.75 0.41
N GLU A 43 2.83 -9.17 0.07
CA GLU A 43 3.84 -9.78 -0.78
C GLU A 43 4.35 -11.10 -0.18
N GLN A 44 4.72 -11.11 1.11
CA GLN A 44 5.14 -12.33 1.80
C GLN A 44 4.07 -13.42 1.78
N ARG A 45 2.79 -13.06 1.94
CA ARG A 45 1.68 -14.03 1.86
C ARG A 45 1.55 -14.60 0.45
N VAL A 46 1.64 -13.77 -0.59
CA VAL A 46 1.62 -14.24 -1.99
C VAL A 46 2.78 -15.20 -2.25
N THR A 47 3.99 -14.86 -1.81
CA THR A 47 5.16 -15.73 -1.95
C THR A 47 4.98 -17.06 -1.23
N GLN A 48 4.43 -17.05 0.00
CA GLN A 48 4.16 -18.29 0.75
C GLN A 48 3.11 -19.18 0.07
N VAL A 49 2.03 -18.58 -0.45
CA VAL A 49 0.99 -19.32 -1.18
C VAL A 49 1.52 -19.91 -2.49
N ALA A 50 2.33 -19.14 -3.23
CA ALA A 50 2.99 -19.60 -4.45
C ALA A 50 4.01 -20.72 -4.17
N ALA A 51 4.83 -20.58 -3.12
CA ALA A 51 5.82 -21.58 -2.73
C ALA A 51 5.19 -22.88 -2.17
N ASN A 52 4.02 -22.77 -1.54
CA ASN A 52 3.27 -23.91 -1.00
C ASN A 52 2.31 -24.56 -2.02
N GLY A 53 2.41 -24.18 -3.30
CA GLY A 53 1.71 -24.84 -4.41
C GLY A 53 0.20 -24.57 -4.51
N SER A 54 -0.31 -23.46 -3.95
CA SER A 54 -1.74 -23.14 -3.98
C SER A 54 -2.09 -21.98 -4.94
N LEU A 55 -1.26 -21.73 -5.96
CA LEU A 55 -1.77 -21.14 -7.18
C LEU A 55 -2.44 -22.29 -7.93
N LEU A 56 -3.76 -22.36 -7.78
CA LEU A 56 -4.64 -23.27 -8.50
C LEU A 56 -4.14 -23.38 -9.93
N GLU A 57 -3.92 -24.63 -10.33
CA GLU A 57 -3.90 -25.10 -11.70
C GLU A 57 -4.77 -24.16 -12.55
N GLU A 58 -4.13 -23.28 -13.32
CA GLU A 58 -4.80 -22.71 -14.49
C GLU A 58 -5.16 -23.91 -15.33
N GLU A 59 -6.46 -24.19 -15.28
CA GLU A 59 -7.24 -25.15 -16.04
C GLU A 59 -6.40 -25.85 -17.12
N ASP A 60 -6.18 -27.14 -16.91
CA ASP A 60 -5.98 -28.10 -17.98
C ASP A 60 -7.29 -28.10 -18.81
N LEU A 61 -7.48 -27.04 -19.60
CA LEU A 61 -8.45 -27.01 -20.68
C LEU A 61 -7.86 -27.86 -21.82
N PRO A 62 -8.42 -29.05 -22.09
CA PRO A 62 -8.05 -29.78 -23.28
C PRO A 62 -8.59 -28.97 -24.47
N GLY A 63 -7.69 -28.24 -25.13
CA GLY A 63 -7.94 -27.68 -26.45
C GLY A 63 -8.17 -28.83 -27.43
N GLU A 64 -9.46 -29.13 -27.62
CA GLU A 64 -10.18 -29.81 -28.70
C GLU A 64 -9.39 -30.64 -29.74
N ALA A 65 -9.94 -31.83 -29.99
CA ALA A 65 -9.51 -32.87 -30.91
C ALA A 65 -9.52 -32.48 -32.41
#